data_AF-A0A7V9A9V0-F1
#
_entry.id   AF-A0A7V9A9V0-F1
#
_cell.length_a   1.000
_cell.length_b   1.000
_cell.length_c   1.000
_cell.angle_alpha   90.00
_cell.angle_beta   90.00
_cell.angle_gamma   90.00
#
_symmetry.space_group_name_H-M   'P 1'
#
loop_
_entity.id
_entity.type
_entity.pdbx_description
1 polymer ?
#
loop_
_entity_poly.entity_id
_entity_poly.type
_entity_poly.pdbx_seq_one_letter_code
_entity_poly.pdbx_strand_id
1 'polypeptide(L)'
;MSLYEYWCELDDPQPVGNIEVNTKHVAQQSKWVVFFKLIAASLMTAGLFGVPLYFLPLPVWQSGLVSAGFAMIYIGMAFLFIPHANTDNMGWLGGMVDDPFHISDDWNRALMFYHAVLGPGRFIAGTMLDVACLLGVAKSDPIAVPDEAYQQSMGYSANYSTANATMTELPSEQEELTNSGMSREEVNQQRYGLSSARFLINDDE
;
A
#
# COMPACT_ATOMS: atom_id res chain seq x y z
N MET A 1 -25.40 -4.84 -10.70
CA MET A 1 -26.54 -3.92 -10.97
C MET A 1 -27.83 -4.68 -11.13
N SER A 2 -28.31 -5.16 -9.99
CA SER A 2 -29.68 -5.60 -9.79
C SER A 2 -30.58 -4.37 -9.53
N LEU A 3 -31.86 -4.43 -9.93
CA LEU A 3 -32.86 -3.42 -9.54
C LEU A 3 -33.01 -3.33 -8.02
N TYR A 4 -32.67 -4.40 -7.31
CA TYR A 4 -32.75 -4.50 -5.86
C TYR A 4 -31.68 -3.67 -5.16
N GLU A 5 -30.42 -3.75 -5.61
CA GLU A 5 -29.30 -2.91 -5.12
C GLU A 5 -29.65 -1.42 -5.26
N TYR A 6 -30.22 -1.02 -6.39
CA TYR A 6 -30.62 0.37 -6.63
C TYR A 6 -31.69 0.87 -5.64
N TRP A 7 -32.62 -0.01 -5.26
CA TRP A 7 -33.72 0.37 -4.37
C TRP A 7 -33.29 0.44 -2.90
N CYS A 8 -32.37 -0.44 -2.48
CA CYS A 8 -31.79 -0.42 -1.13
C CYS A 8 -30.86 0.79 -0.93
N GLU A 9 -30.04 1.15 -1.91
CA GLU A 9 -29.15 2.33 -1.83
C GLU A 9 -29.91 3.67 -1.75
N LEU A 10 -31.15 3.72 -2.24
CA LEU A 10 -32.01 4.90 -2.12
C LEU A 10 -32.44 5.18 -0.67
N ASP A 11 -32.52 4.15 0.17
CA ASP A 11 -32.96 4.24 1.57
C ASP A 11 -31.78 4.46 2.51
N ASP A 12 -30.63 3.82 2.25
CA ASP A 12 -29.39 3.96 3.03
C ASP A 12 -28.17 4.14 2.12
N PRO A 13 -27.82 5.39 1.74
CA PRO A 13 -26.66 5.65 0.90
C PRO A 13 -25.37 5.44 1.69
N GLN A 14 -24.60 4.43 1.29
CA GLN A 14 -23.33 4.12 1.94
C GLN A 14 -22.18 4.96 1.35
N PRO A 15 -21.11 5.20 2.12
CA PRO A 15 -20.04 6.06 1.67
C PRO A 15 -19.28 5.44 0.49
N VAL A 16 -19.15 6.22 -0.58
CA VAL A 16 -18.46 5.85 -1.82
C VAL A 16 -17.03 6.42 -1.86
N GLY A 17 -16.12 5.64 -2.40
CA GLY A 17 -14.78 6.08 -2.74
C GLY A 17 -14.78 7.15 -3.84
N ASN A 18 -13.64 7.82 -3.99
CA ASN A 18 -13.47 8.89 -4.96
C ASN A 18 -12.27 8.64 -5.88
N ILE A 19 -12.21 9.41 -6.96
CA ILE A 19 -11.04 9.44 -7.86
C ILE A 19 -10.44 10.82 -7.74
N GLU A 20 -9.24 10.90 -7.18
CA GLU A 20 -8.48 12.14 -7.13
C GLU A 20 -7.69 12.32 -8.43
N VAL A 21 -7.74 13.54 -8.98
CA VAL A 21 -6.91 13.91 -10.12
C VAL A 21 -5.61 14.49 -9.61
N ASN A 22 -4.53 13.73 -9.76
CA ASN A 22 -3.22 14.17 -9.33
C ASN A 22 -2.68 15.26 -10.25
N THR A 23 -2.33 16.38 -9.67
CA THR A 23 -1.74 17.54 -10.36
C THR A 23 -0.36 17.89 -9.84
N LYS A 24 0.11 17.20 -8.79
CA LYS A 24 1.34 17.56 -8.08
C LYS A 24 2.32 16.39 -8.04
N HIS A 25 3.61 16.70 -8.11
CA HIS A 25 4.68 15.72 -7.92
C HIS A 25 5.69 16.20 -6.90
N VAL A 26 5.82 15.44 -5.82
CA VAL A 26 6.85 15.64 -4.80
C VAL A 26 8.02 14.71 -5.11
N ALA A 27 9.13 15.29 -5.56
CA ALA A 27 10.29 14.50 -5.94
C ALA A 27 11.06 13.94 -4.74
N GLN A 28 11.54 12.71 -4.88
CA GLN A 28 12.44 12.10 -3.90
C GLN A 28 13.83 12.73 -3.95
N GLN A 29 14.34 13.17 -2.79
CA GLN A 29 15.66 13.84 -2.71
C GLN A 29 16.83 12.84 -2.66
N SER A 30 16.60 11.63 -2.16
CA SER A 30 17.66 10.62 -2.01
C SER A 30 18.00 9.96 -3.35
N LYS A 31 19.22 10.22 -3.86
CA LYS A 31 19.71 9.67 -5.13
C LYS A 31 19.68 8.14 -5.18
N TRP A 32 19.97 7.49 -4.06
CA TRP A 32 19.92 6.02 -3.96
C TRP A 32 18.50 5.47 -4.09
N VAL A 33 17.52 6.13 -3.47
CA VAL A 33 16.11 5.74 -3.58
C VAL A 33 15.65 5.87 -5.04
N VAL A 34 15.98 7.00 -5.69
CA VAL A 34 15.67 7.21 -7.12
C VAL A 34 16.31 6.14 -8.00
N PHE A 35 17.56 5.76 -7.72
CA PHE A 35 18.24 4.69 -8.46
C PHE A 35 17.54 3.32 -8.32
N PHE A 36 17.18 2.90 -7.10
CA PHE A 36 16.44 1.65 -6.90
C PHE A 36 15.04 1.69 -7.55
N LYS A 37 14.34 2.84 -7.43
CA LYS A 37 13.07 3.05 -8.13
C LYS A 37 13.23 2.92 -9.63
N LEU A 38 14.32 3.46 -10.21
CA LEU A 38 14.61 3.36 -11.63
C LEU A 38 14.81 1.92 -12.09
N ILE A 39 15.53 1.10 -11.32
CA ILE A 39 15.68 -0.34 -11.62
C ILE A 39 14.31 -1.03 -11.62
N ALA A 40 13.52 -0.84 -10.55
CA ALA A 40 12.19 -1.44 -10.45
C ALA A 40 11.25 -0.96 -11.57
N ALA A 41 11.24 0.33 -11.88
CA ALA A 41 10.43 0.90 -12.96
C ALA A 41 10.87 0.38 -14.34
N SER A 42 12.18 0.16 -14.55
CA SER A 42 12.71 -0.43 -15.78
C SER A 42 12.24 -1.87 -15.97
N LEU A 43 12.24 -2.68 -14.89
CA LEU A 43 11.72 -4.05 -14.92
C LEU A 43 10.21 -4.08 -15.20
N MET A 44 9.42 -3.22 -14.55
CA MET A 44 7.98 -3.11 -14.81
C MET A 44 7.69 -2.68 -16.25
N THR A 45 8.44 -1.70 -16.77
CA THR A 45 8.31 -1.23 -18.15
C THR A 45 8.66 -2.33 -19.15
N ALA A 46 9.72 -3.09 -18.89
CA ALA A 46 10.09 -4.24 -19.73
C ALA A 46 8.95 -5.29 -19.77
N GLY A 47 8.30 -5.56 -18.63
CA GLY A 47 7.12 -6.41 -18.56
C GLY A 47 5.95 -5.88 -19.39
N LEU A 48 5.68 -4.57 -19.32
CA LEU A 48 4.63 -3.90 -20.09
C LEU A 48 4.87 -3.98 -21.61
N PHE A 49 6.13 -3.84 -22.05
CA PHE A 49 6.49 -3.99 -23.46
C PHE A 49 6.52 -5.46 -23.93
N GLY A 50 6.76 -6.40 -23.02
CA GLY A 50 6.81 -7.83 -23.33
C GLY A 50 5.48 -8.37 -23.84
N VAL A 51 4.35 -7.89 -23.30
CA VAL A 51 3.01 -8.37 -23.68
C VAL A 51 2.73 -8.12 -25.17
N PRO A 52 2.76 -6.89 -25.70
CA PRO A 52 2.40 -6.70 -27.10
C PRO A 52 3.46 -7.25 -28.06
N LEU A 53 4.74 -7.31 -27.65
CA LEU A 53 5.78 -7.96 -28.46
C LEU A 53 5.54 -9.45 -28.67
N TYR A 54 4.95 -10.14 -27.68
CA TYR A 54 4.66 -11.57 -27.76
C TYR A 54 3.31 -11.86 -28.44
N PHE A 55 2.28 -11.04 -28.20
CA PHE A 55 0.92 -11.32 -28.65
C PHE A 55 0.52 -10.65 -29.98
N LEU A 56 1.22 -9.60 -30.43
CA LEU A 56 0.89 -8.94 -31.70
C LEU A 56 1.66 -9.56 -32.86
N PRO A 57 0.98 -10.03 -33.94
CA PRO A 57 1.62 -10.57 -35.13
C PRO A 57 2.13 -9.45 -36.06
N LEU A 58 2.89 -8.49 -35.51
CA LEU A 58 3.47 -7.37 -36.23
C LEU A 58 5.00 -7.49 -36.25
N PRO A 59 5.68 -6.86 -37.23
CA PRO A 59 7.12 -6.69 -37.19
C PRO A 59 7.57 -6.02 -35.89
N VAL A 60 8.71 -6.44 -35.34
CA VAL A 60 9.22 -6.02 -34.01
C VAL A 60 9.21 -4.50 -33.81
N TRP A 61 9.59 -3.73 -34.83
CA TRP A 61 9.62 -2.27 -34.74
C TRP A 61 8.21 -1.65 -34.66
N GLN A 62 7.22 -2.23 -35.34
CA GLN A 62 5.82 -1.78 -35.28
C GLN A 62 5.22 -2.15 -33.92
N SER A 63 5.45 -3.38 -33.46
CA SER A 63 5.05 -3.81 -32.11
C SER A 63 5.67 -2.90 -31.05
N GLY A 64 6.96 -2.54 -31.18
CA GLY A 64 7.63 -1.62 -30.26
C GLY A 64 6.97 -0.24 -30.22
N LEU A 65 6.60 0.32 -31.38
CA LEU A 65 5.91 1.61 -31.45
C LEU A 65 4.52 1.55 -30.81
N VAL A 66 3.76 0.47 -31.08
CA VAL A 66 2.44 0.23 -30.49
C VAL A 66 2.54 0.06 -28.98
N SER A 67 3.50 -0.74 -28.49
CA SER A 67 3.80 -0.90 -27.06
C SER A 67 4.13 0.43 -26.40
N ALA A 68 4.96 1.26 -27.05
CA ALA A 68 5.32 2.58 -26.52
C ALA A 68 4.11 3.51 -26.41
N GLY A 69 3.22 3.50 -27.42
CA GLY A 69 1.96 4.25 -27.38
C GLY A 69 1.06 3.81 -26.22
N PHE A 70 0.83 2.50 -26.08
CA PHE A 70 0.03 1.97 -24.97
C PHE A 70 0.65 2.26 -23.60
N ALA A 71 1.97 2.08 -23.47
CA ALA A 71 2.68 2.37 -22.23
C ALA A 71 2.55 3.85 -21.85
N MET A 72 2.71 4.77 -22.81
CA MET A 72 2.58 6.21 -22.57
C MET A 72 1.17 6.58 -22.10
N ILE A 73 0.13 6.06 -22.75
CA ILE A 73 -1.27 6.30 -22.36
C ILE A 73 -1.54 5.73 -20.97
N TYR A 74 -1.13 4.49 -20.70
CA TYR A 74 -1.30 3.84 -19.41
C TYR A 74 -0.59 4.59 -18.28
N ILE A 75 0.69 4.93 -18.45
CA ILE A 75 1.48 5.68 -17.46
C ILE A 75 0.87 7.06 -17.22
N GLY A 76 0.42 7.75 -18.28
CA GLY A 76 -0.26 9.04 -18.17
C GLY A 76 -1.56 8.97 -17.38
N MET A 77 -2.43 7.99 -17.68
CA MET A 77 -3.66 7.78 -16.92
C MET A 77 -3.38 7.38 -15.47
N ALA A 78 -2.41 6.50 -15.24
CA ALA A 78 -2.04 6.05 -13.91
C ALA A 78 -1.44 7.15 -13.04
N PHE A 79 -0.74 8.10 -13.65
CA PHE A 79 -0.25 9.30 -12.98
C PHE A 79 -1.40 10.24 -12.60
N LEU A 80 -2.32 10.50 -13.53
CA LEU A 80 -3.40 11.48 -13.33
C LEU A 80 -4.51 10.96 -12.43
N PHE A 81 -4.88 9.69 -12.49
CA PHE A 81 -6.01 9.15 -11.73
C PHE A 81 -5.55 8.33 -10.54
N ILE A 82 -5.90 8.79 -9.34
CA ILE A 82 -5.67 8.10 -8.07
C ILE A 82 -7.03 7.65 -7.53
N PRO A 83 -7.43 6.39 -7.75
CA PRO A 83 -8.65 5.86 -7.15
C PRO A 83 -8.40 5.58 -5.66
N HIS A 84 -9.32 6.07 -4.83
CA HIS A 84 -9.39 5.79 -3.40
C HIS A 84 -10.71 5.05 -3.13
N ALA A 85 -10.61 3.75 -2.93
CA ALA A 85 -11.75 2.96 -2.47
C ALA A 85 -12.03 3.25 -0.99
N ASN A 86 -13.30 3.29 -0.60
CA ASN A 86 -13.64 3.25 0.81
C ASN A 86 -13.59 1.80 1.30
N THR A 87 -12.59 1.47 2.12
CA THR A 87 -12.38 0.10 2.60
C THR A 87 -13.37 -0.34 3.67
N ASP A 88 -14.08 0.60 4.28
CA ASP A 88 -15.11 0.31 5.28
C ASP A 88 -16.42 -0.18 4.64
N ASN A 89 -16.57 0.02 3.32
CA ASN A 89 -17.74 -0.35 2.54
C ASN A 89 -17.31 -1.20 1.32
N MET A 90 -16.85 -2.42 1.58
CA MET A 90 -16.46 -3.41 0.56
C MET A 90 -17.17 -4.75 0.76
N GLY A 91 -18.42 -4.73 1.22
CA GLY A 91 -19.18 -5.96 1.48
C GLY A 91 -18.56 -6.85 2.56
N TRP A 92 -18.80 -8.16 2.47
CA TRP A 92 -18.43 -9.09 3.55
C TRP A 92 -17.01 -9.63 3.39
N LEU A 93 -16.36 -9.91 4.52
CA LEU A 93 -14.95 -10.36 4.58
C LEU A 93 -13.97 -9.39 3.87
N GLY A 94 -14.29 -8.09 3.84
CA GLY A 94 -13.41 -7.05 3.29
C GLY A 94 -13.26 -7.11 1.76
N GLY A 95 -14.33 -7.42 1.03
CA GLY A 95 -14.34 -7.41 -0.44
C GLY A 95 -14.39 -8.79 -1.09
N MET A 96 -14.36 -9.88 -0.31
CA MET A 96 -14.34 -11.23 -0.87
C MET A 96 -15.74 -11.73 -1.26
N VAL A 97 -16.79 -11.21 -0.63
CA VAL A 97 -18.17 -11.56 -0.91
C VAL A 97 -18.96 -10.29 -1.16
N ASP A 98 -19.58 -10.26 -2.34
CA ASP A 98 -20.42 -9.17 -2.83
C ASP A 98 -21.60 -8.93 -1.88
N ASP A 99 -21.83 -7.67 -1.54
CA ASP A 99 -23.05 -7.27 -0.84
C ASP A 99 -24.17 -7.03 -1.87
N PRO A 100 -25.20 -7.92 -1.95
CA PRO A 100 -26.24 -7.81 -2.97
C PRO A 100 -27.21 -6.64 -2.72
N PHE A 101 -27.02 -5.84 -1.66
CA PHE A 101 -27.90 -4.75 -1.28
C PHE A 101 -27.34 -3.36 -1.64
N HIS A 102 -26.03 -3.22 -1.90
CA HIS A 102 -25.38 -1.90 -2.00
C HIS A 102 -24.59 -1.73 -3.31
N ILE A 103 -24.99 -0.76 -4.13
CA ILE A 103 -24.27 -0.40 -5.38
C ILE A 103 -22.89 0.20 -5.07
N SER A 104 -22.80 0.88 -3.93
CA SER A 104 -21.56 1.48 -3.47
C SER A 104 -20.42 0.46 -3.23
N ASP A 105 -20.73 -0.80 -2.89
CA ASP A 105 -19.76 -1.90 -2.75
C ASP A 105 -19.07 -2.21 -4.10
N ASP A 106 -19.89 -2.43 -5.14
CA ASP A 106 -19.45 -2.66 -6.52
C ASP A 106 -18.49 -1.54 -7.00
N TRP A 107 -18.83 -0.30 -6.67
CA TRP A 107 -18.00 0.86 -7.01
C TRP A 107 -16.68 0.88 -6.24
N ASN A 108 -16.69 0.64 -4.93
CA ASN A 108 -15.48 0.59 -4.11
C ASN A 108 -14.55 -0.56 -4.52
N ARG A 109 -15.09 -1.73 -4.85
CA ARG A 109 -14.33 -2.87 -5.38
C ARG A 109 -13.72 -2.55 -6.75
N ALA A 110 -14.47 -1.88 -7.62
CA ALA A 110 -13.93 -1.40 -8.89
C ALA A 110 -12.79 -0.39 -8.68
N LEU A 111 -12.93 0.56 -7.76
CA LEU A 111 -11.86 1.50 -7.40
C LEU A 111 -10.62 0.80 -6.86
N MET A 112 -10.77 -0.23 -6.02
CA MET A 112 -9.64 -1.04 -5.54
C MET A 112 -8.95 -1.76 -6.69
N PHE A 113 -9.73 -2.36 -7.60
CA PHE A 113 -9.18 -3.00 -8.80
C PHE A 113 -8.39 -2.00 -9.65
N TYR A 114 -8.95 -0.81 -9.92
CA TYR A 114 -8.25 0.24 -10.63
C TYR A 114 -7.01 0.74 -9.88
N HIS A 115 -7.05 0.77 -8.55
CA HIS A 115 -5.88 1.12 -7.73
C HIS A 115 -4.73 0.13 -7.97
N ALA A 116 -5.03 -1.17 -7.95
CA ALA A 116 -4.05 -2.22 -8.21
C ALA A 116 -3.54 -2.17 -9.66
N VAL A 117 -4.44 -2.00 -10.64
CA VAL A 117 -4.10 -1.94 -12.07
C VAL A 117 -3.27 -0.71 -12.42
N LEU A 118 -3.58 0.47 -11.87
CA LEU A 118 -2.86 1.71 -12.15
C LEU A 118 -1.59 1.87 -11.29
N GLY A 119 -1.44 1.10 -10.20
CA GLY A 119 -0.31 1.19 -9.27
C GLY A 119 1.06 1.13 -9.96
N PRO A 120 1.35 0.11 -10.79
CA PRO A 120 2.63 0.01 -11.51
C PRO A 120 2.91 1.20 -12.42
N GLY A 121 1.91 1.65 -13.19
CA GLY A 121 2.04 2.83 -14.06
C GLY A 121 2.36 4.10 -13.28
N ARG A 122 1.73 4.29 -12.12
CA ARG A 122 1.98 5.44 -11.23
C ARG A 122 3.39 5.40 -10.65
N PHE A 123 3.85 4.21 -10.26
CA PHE A 123 5.21 4.01 -9.79
C PHE A 123 6.24 4.38 -10.88
N ILE A 124 6.02 3.95 -12.13
CA ILE A 124 6.87 4.31 -13.27
C ILE A 124 6.84 5.82 -13.51
N ALA A 125 5.65 6.43 -13.57
CA ALA A 125 5.50 7.88 -13.78
C ALA A 125 6.25 8.70 -12.73
N GLY A 126 6.03 8.40 -11.44
CA GLY A 126 6.69 9.09 -10.34
C GLY A 126 8.21 8.91 -10.38
N THR A 127 8.70 7.75 -10.78
CA THR A 127 10.14 7.49 -10.94
C THR A 127 10.74 8.29 -12.09
N MET A 128 10.05 8.39 -13.23
CA MET A 128 10.52 9.21 -14.35
C MET A 128 10.57 10.70 -13.98
N LEU A 129 9.58 11.19 -13.22
CA LEU A 129 9.57 12.56 -12.71
C LEU A 129 10.68 12.80 -11.68
N ASP A 130 10.95 11.83 -10.80
CA ASP A 130 12.09 11.91 -9.85
C ASP A 130 13.43 12.03 -10.59
N VAL A 131 13.64 11.21 -11.63
CA VAL A 131 14.84 11.26 -12.47
C VAL A 131 14.92 12.60 -13.22
N ALA A 132 13.81 13.07 -13.79
CA ALA A 132 13.76 14.37 -14.46
C ALA A 132 14.08 15.53 -13.51
N CYS A 133 13.63 15.47 -12.27
CA CYS A 133 13.98 16.45 -11.23
C CYS A 133 15.46 16.36 -10.85
N LEU A 134 16.01 15.15 -10.70
CA LEU A 134 17.42 14.92 -10.37
C LEU A 134 18.36 15.43 -11.47
N LEU A 135 17.95 15.30 -12.73
CA LEU A 135 18.67 15.83 -13.89
C LEU A 135 18.47 17.33 -14.12
N GLY A 136 17.59 17.98 -13.35
CA GLY A 136 17.26 19.41 -13.50
C GLY A 136 16.40 19.73 -14.72
N VAL A 137 15.76 18.73 -15.34
CA VAL A 137 14.83 18.90 -16.47
C VAL A 137 13.47 19.37 -15.99
N ALA A 138 13.02 18.86 -14.84
CA ALA A 138 11.77 19.24 -14.19
C ALA A 138 12.05 19.90 -12.83
N LYS A 139 11.15 20.78 -12.38
CA LYS A 139 11.14 21.25 -10.99
C LYS A 139 10.12 20.44 -10.23
N SER A 140 10.50 19.93 -9.07
CA SER A 140 9.54 19.36 -8.14
C SER A 140 8.63 20.46 -7.62
N ASP A 141 7.37 20.13 -7.34
CA ASP A 141 6.53 21.07 -6.61
C ASP A 141 7.17 21.35 -5.24
N PRO A 142 7.15 22.62 -4.77
CA PRO A 142 7.63 22.93 -3.44
C PRO A 142 6.83 22.12 -2.44
N ILE A 143 7.53 21.39 -1.56
CA ILE A 143 6.90 20.72 -0.43
C ILE A 143 6.34 21.83 0.46
N ALA A 144 5.05 22.15 0.31
CA ALA A 144 4.35 23.05 1.23
C ALA A 144 3.94 22.33 2.53
N VAL A 145 4.43 21.11 2.74
CA VAL A 145 4.17 20.32 3.94
C VAL A 145 5.45 20.40 4.77
N PRO A 146 5.60 21.38 5.69
CA PRO A 146 6.66 21.31 6.69
C PRO A 146 6.63 19.93 7.35
N ASP A 147 7.78 19.40 7.76
CA ASP A 147 7.89 18.07 8.37
C ASP A 147 6.83 17.84 9.47
N GLU A 148 6.44 18.91 10.16
CA GLU A 148 5.34 18.98 11.12
C GLU A 148 3.99 18.46 10.57
N ALA A 149 3.60 18.86 9.36
CA ALA A 149 2.34 18.43 8.75
C ALA A 149 2.39 16.97 8.25
N TYR A 150 3.57 16.48 7.86
CA TYR A 150 3.78 15.04 7.58
C TYR A 150 3.68 14.22 8.88
N GLN A 151 4.33 14.67 9.95
CA GLN A 151 4.24 14.06 11.28
C GLN A 151 2.81 14.03 11.82
N GLN A 152 2.06 15.12 11.64
CA GLN A 152 0.67 15.23 12.06
C GLN A 152 -0.25 14.28 11.27
N SER A 153 -0.02 14.10 9.97
CA SER A 153 -0.77 13.13 9.14
C SER A 153 -0.50 11.67 9.53
N MET A 154 0.67 11.37 10.08
CA MET A 154 1.03 10.05 10.60
C MET A 154 0.65 9.84 12.07
N GLY A 155 0.00 10.82 12.70
CA GLY A 155 -0.39 10.75 14.11
C GLY A 155 0.76 10.84 15.10
N TYR A 156 1.96 11.27 14.67
CA TYR A 156 3.04 11.58 15.60
C TYR A 156 2.68 12.84 16.38
N SER A 157 2.68 12.75 17.70
CA SER A 157 2.51 13.95 18.53
C SER A 157 3.72 14.86 18.34
N ALA A 158 3.53 16.19 18.40
CA ALA A 158 4.59 17.19 18.23
C ALA A 158 5.77 17.03 19.22
N ASN A 159 5.64 16.15 20.23
CA ASN A 159 6.68 15.82 21.20
C ASN A 159 7.47 14.53 20.87
N TYR A 160 7.25 13.92 19.70
CA TYR A 160 7.97 12.72 19.28
C TYR A 160 9.40 13.06 18.84
N SER A 161 10.27 13.31 19.82
CA SER A 161 11.70 13.49 19.59
C SER A 161 12.36 12.15 19.32
N THR A 162 12.88 11.95 18.11
CA THR A 162 13.76 10.82 17.78
C THR A 162 15.11 10.90 18.49
N ALA A 163 15.44 12.04 19.13
CA ALA A 163 16.67 12.22 19.88
C ALA A 163 16.71 11.40 21.19
N ASN A 164 15.56 10.91 21.66
CA ASN A 164 15.47 10.02 22.83
C ASN A 164 15.23 8.55 22.45
N ALA A 165 15.37 8.18 21.18
CA ALA A 165 15.48 6.78 20.81
C ALA A 165 16.87 6.26 21.22
N THR A 166 17.14 6.20 22.53
CA THR A 166 18.11 5.26 23.04
C THR A 166 17.64 3.89 22.61
N MET A 167 18.49 3.16 21.91
CA MET A 167 18.36 1.71 21.79
C MET A 167 18.43 1.16 23.21
N THR A 168 17.31 1.19 23.92
CA THR A 168 17.14 0.46 25.15
C THR A 168 17.11 -0.97 24.68
N GLU A 169 18.28 -1.62 24.70
CA GLU A 169 18.33 -3.07 24.70
C GLU A 169 17.28 -3.50 25.72
N LEU A 170 16.25 -4.19 25.25
CA LEU A 170 15.29 -4.81 26.16
C LEU A 170 16.15 -5.56 27.17
N PRO A 171 16.05 -5.26 28.49
CA PRO A 171 16.85 -5.96 29.49
C PRO A 171 16.67 -7.43 29.19
N SER A 172 17.76 -8.12 28.87
CA SER A 172 17.67 -9.51 28.45
C SER A 172 16.85 -10.23 29.53
N GLU A 173 15.66 -10.74 29.16
CA GLU A 173 14.72 -11.33 30.15
C GLU A 173 15.38 -12.46 30.96
N GLN A 174 16.55 -12.93 30.53
CA GLN A 174 17.39 -13.90 31.22
C GLN A 174 18.03 -13.40 32.52
N GLU A 175 18.31 -12.10 32.73
CA GLU A 175 18.94 -11.63 33.97
C GLU A 175 17.98 -11.52 35.17
N GLU A 176 16.70 -11.16 34.96
CA GLU A 176 15.70 -11.18 36.04
C GLU A 176 15.25 -12.61 36.40
N LEU A 177 15.17 -13.50 35.39
CA LEU A 177 14.84 -14.92 35.59
C LEU A 177 15.93 -15.68 36.37
N THR A 178 17.21 -15.33 36.20
CA THR A 178 18.31 -16.01 36.91
C THR A 178 18.43 -15.59 38.38
N ASN A 179 18.07 -14.34 38.73
CA ASN A 179 18.15 -13.87 40.12
C ASN A 179 16.95 -14.24 41.00
N SER A 180 15.78 -14.51 40.40
CA SER A 180 14.56 -14.81 41.16
C SER A 180 14.45 -16.27 41.60
N GLY A 181 15.28 -17.17 41.06
CA GLY A 181 15.23 -18.60 41.37
C GLY A 181 13.93 -19.30 40.93
N MET A 182 13.02 -18.58 40.28
CA MET A 182 11.74 -19.11 39.80
C MET A 182 11.94 -19.81 38.47
N SER A 183 11.22 -20.90 38.26
CA SER A 183 11.17 -21.53 36.95
C SER A 183 10.48 -20.61 35.94
N ARG A 184 10.85 -20.73 34.66
CA ARG A 184 10.20 -19.97 33.56
C ARG A 184 8.68 -20.11 33.56
N GLU A 185 8.16 -21.26 34.00
CA GLU A 185 6.73 -21.55 34.05
C GLU A 185 6.02 -20.76 35.15
N GLU A 186 6.63 -20.65 36.34
CA GLU A 186 6.09 -19.87 37.47
C GLU A 186 6.02 -18.38 37.14
N VAL A 187 7.06 -17.83 36.49
CA VAL A 187 7.06 -16.42 36.07
C VAL A 187 5.96 -16.13 35.04
N ASN A 188 5.74 -17.05 34.09
CA ASN A 188 4.66 -16.92 33.12
C ASN A 188 3.28 -17.06 33.75
N GLN A 189 3.11 -17.97 34.71
CA GLN A 189 1.88 -18.11 35.50
C GLN A 189 1.57 -16.81 36.24
N GLN A 190 2.56 -16.21 36.88
CA GLN A 190 2.39 -15.00 37.68
C GLN A 190 2.09 -13.77 36.82
N ARG A 191 2.74 -13.66 35.65
CA ARG A 191 2.62 -12.49 34.75
C ARG A 191 1.33 -12.50 33.93
N TYR A 192 0.91 -13.67 33.45
CA TYR A 192 -0.21 -13.79 32.53
C TYR A 192 -1.46 -14.39 33.18
N GLY A 193 -1.40 -14.82 34.45
CA GLY A 193 -2.50 -15.50 35.13
C GLY A 193 -2.87 -16.83 34.49
N LEU A 194 -2.04 -17.33 33.58
CA LEU A 194 -2.25 -18.58 32.86
C LEU A 194 -1.73 -19.70 33.75
N SER A 195 -2.59 -20.22 34.65
CA SER A 195 -2.34 -21.52 35.28
C SER A 195 -2.11 -22.52 34.17
N SER A 196 -0.85 -22.93 33.97
CA SER A 196 -0.46 -23.94 32.98
C SER A 196 -1.53 -25.02 32.92
N ALA A 197 -2.29 -25.02 31.83
CA ALA A 197 -3.17 -26.12 31.50
C ALA A 197 -2.23 -27.29 31.20
N ARG A 198 -1.84 -27.99 32.26
CA ARG A 198 -1.12 -29.25 32.20
C ARG A 198 -2.03 -30.15 31.40
N PHE A 199 -1.71 -30.34 30.13
CA PHE A 199 -2.31 -31.33 29.28
C PHE A 199 -2.20 -32.66 30.03
N LEU A 200 -3.31 -33.10 30.62
CA LEU A 200 -3.52 -34.46 31.07
C LEU A 200 -3.57 -35.29 29.79
N ILE A 201 -2.41 -35.65 29.27
CA ILE A 201 -2.29 -36.84 28.43
C ILE A 201 -2.43 -38.00 29.41
N ASN A 202 -3.66 -38.54 29.49
CA ASN A 202 -3.91 -39.86 30.03
C ASN A 202 -3.19 -40.85 29.09
N ASP A 203 -2.03 -41.32 29.50
CA ASP A 203 -1.49 -42.59 29.01
C ASP A 203 -2.24 -43.71 29.73
N ASP A 204 -3.44 -44.00 29.27
CA ASP A 204 -4.09 -45.30 29.45
C ASP A 204 -3.98 -46.04 28.11
N GLU A 205 -2.89 -46.80 27.92
CA GLU A 205 -2.82 -48.09 27.20
C GLU A 205 -1.40 -48.71 27.27
#